data_AF-F7SBX3-F1
#
_entry.id   AF-F7SBX3-F1
#
_cell.length_a   1.000
_cell.length_b   1.000
_cell.length_c   1.000
_cell.angle_alpha   90.00
_cell.angle_beta   90.00
_cell.angle_gamma   90.00
#
_symmetry.space_group_name_H-M   'P 1'
#
loop_
_entity.id
_entity.type
_entity.pdbx_description
1 polymer ?
#
loop_
_entity_poly.entity_id
_entity_poly.type
_entity_poly.pdbx_seq_one_letter_code
_entity_poly.pdbx_strand_id
1 'polypeptide(L)'
;LIYLRHHGLEPASPAAMAFAALERQIFKRLVNPAMYAAWGFGILLALTPGTISWSAPWWLVKLAAVLLLSWYHGVLSVWRRRLRDDARSAMSSLRQGVAIPIVLMVVIVTMVLVQP
;
A
#
# COMPACT_ATOMS: atom_id res chain seq x y z
N LEU A 1 0.48 -5.75 10.50
CA LEU A 1 -0.04 -5.88 11.89
C LEU A 1 -0.77 -7.22 12.13
N ILE A 2 -1.52 -7.78 11.16
CA ILE A 2 -2.20 -9.09 11.33
C ILE A 2 -1.26 -10.29 11.06
N TYR A 3 -0.37 -10.20 10.05
CA TYR A 3 0.68 -11.19 9.76
C TYR A 3 1.52 -11.64 10.97
N LEU A 4 1.84 -10.72 11.90
CA LEU A 4 2.70 -11.02 13.06
C LEU A 4 2.06 -11.93 14.10
N ARG A 5 0.72 -12.04 14.12
CA ARG A 5 0.00 -12.84 15.11
C ARG A 5 -0.10 -14.32 14.73
N HIS A 6 0.32 -14.69 13.51
CA HIS A 6 0.44 -16.09 13.08
C HIS A 6 1.52 -16.88 13.84
N HIS A 7 2.48 -16.20 14.47
CA HIS A 7 3.60 -16.87 15.14
C HIS A 7 3.25 -17.69 16.38
N GLY A 8 2.00 -17.62 16.88
CA GLY A 8 1.53 -18.40 18.03
C GLY A 8 0.36 -19.35 17.74
N LEU A 9 -0.07 -19.46 16.48
CA LEU A 9 -1.20 -20.33 16.11
C LEU A 9 -0.69 -21.53 15.32
N GLU A 10 -1.24 -22.71 15.59
CA GLU A 10 -0.96 -23.89 14.79
C GLU A 10 -1.30 -23.63 13.30
N PRO A 11 -0.42 -24.02 12.37
CA PRO A 11 -0.71 -23.99 10.95
C PRO A 11 -2.04 -24.72 10.67
N ALA A 12 -2.91 -24.12 9.85
CA ALA A 12 -4.25 -24.63 9.53
C ALA A 12 -5.27 -24.68 10.70
N SER A 13 -4.98 -24.06 11.85
CA SER A 13 -5.99 -23.85 12.89
C SER A 13 -7.18 -23.00 12.38
N PRO A 14 -8.39 -23.16 12.94
CA PRO A 14 -9.56 -22.35 12.58
C PRO A 14 -9.30 -20.84 12.69
N ALA A 15 -8.52 -20.42 13.68
CA ALA A 15 -8.11 -19.04 13.88
C ALA A 15 -7.23 -18.54 12.71
N ALA A 16 -6.23 -19.31 12.28
CA ALA A 16 -5.37 -18.95 11.15
C ALA A 16 -6.17 -18.75 9.85
N MET A 17 -7.15 -19.63 9.58
CA MET A 17 -8.05 -19.51 8.42
C MET A 17 -8.93 -18.27 8.50
N ALA A 18 -9.51 -17.97 9.67
CA ALA A 18 -10.34 -16.78 9.88
C ALA A 18 -9.54 -15.49 9.66
N PHE A 19 -8.30 -15.42 10.15
CA PHE A 19 -7.41 -14.28 9.92
C PHE A 19 -7.03 -14.14 8.44
N ALA A 20 -6.69 -15.23 7.74
CA ALA A 20 -6.41 -15.18 6.31
C ALA A 20 -7.62 -14.68 5.49
N ALA A 21 -8.83 -15.08 5.87
CA ALA A 21 -10.07 -14.59 5.27
C ALA A 21 -10.28 -13.09 5.52
N LEU A 22 -10.08 -12.62 6.76
CA LEU A 22 -10.15 -11.21 7.12
C LEU A 22 -9.15 -10.37 6.31
N GLU A 23 -7.90 -10.81 6.22
CA GLU A 23 -6.88 -10.11 5.43
C GLU A 23 -7.27 -9.99 3.95
N ARG A 24 -7.89 -11.04 3.39
CA ARG A 24 -8.41 -11.01 2.01
C ARG A 24 -9.54 -10.02 1.84
N GLN A 25 -10.44 -9.94 2.82
CA GLN A 25 -11.52 -8.97 2.80
C GLN A 25 -11.00 -7.53 2.94
N ILE A 26 -10.08 -7.27 3.87
CA ILE A 26 -9.48 -5.93 4.05
C ILE A 26 -8.84 -5.46 2.74
N PHE A 27 -8.04 -6.30 2.08
CA PHE A 27 -7.37 -5.90 0.87
C PHE A 27 -8.33 -5.64 -0.30
N LYS A 28 -9.35 -6.50 -0.43
CA LYS A 28 -10.34 -6.35 -1.50
C LYS A 28 -11.28 -5.16 -1.27
N ARG A 29 -11.68 -4.91 -0.01
CA ARG A 29 -12.71 -3.91 0.33
C ARG A 29 -12.17 -2.55 0.72
N LEU A 30 -10.94 -2.46 1.22
CA LEU A 30 -10.35 -1.21 1.69
C LEU A 30 -9.14 -0.82 0.86
N VAL A 31 -8.14 -1.71 0.74
CA VAL A 31 -6.85 -1.36 0.13
C VAL A 31 -6.97 -1.12 -1.39
N ASN A 32 -7.62 -2.03 -2.12
CA ASN A 32 -7.80 -1.88 -3.56
C ASN A 32 -8.64 -0.64 -3.92
N PRO A 33 -9.82 -0.39 -3.29
CA PRO A 33 -10.58 0.83 -3.55
C PRO A 33 -9.82 2.10 -3.20
N ALA A 34 -9.06 2.12 -2.11
CA ALA A 34 -8.23 3.26 -1.75
C ALA A 34 -7.15 3.54 -2.81
N MET A 35 -6.53 2.50 -3.38
CA MET A 35 -5.56 2.66 -4.48
C MET A 35 -6.22 3.23 -5.75
N TYR A 36 -7.42 2.75 -6.10
CA TYR A 36 -8.18 3.29 -7.23
C TYR A 36 -8.56 4.75 -7.01
N ALA A 37 -8.99 5.11 -5.80
CA ALA A 37 -9.30 6.49 -5.45
C ALA A 37 -8.05 7.39 -5.54
N ALA A 38 -6.90 6.93 -5.03
CA ALA A 38 -5.65 7.68 -5.10
C ALA A 38 -5.23 7.99 -6.54
N TRP A 39 -5.32 7.01 -7.45
CA TRP A 39 -5.06 7.22 -8.87
C TRP A 39 -6.13 8.07 -9.54
N GLY A 40 -7.42 7.82 -9.25
CA GLY A 40 -8.54 8.56 -9.83
C GLY A 40 -8.46 10.05 -9.51
N PHE A 41 -8.30 10.41 -8.23
CA PHE A 41 -8.13 11.80 -7.82
C PHE A 41 -6.82 12.40 -8.29
N GLY A 42 -5.73 11.62 -8.34
CA GLY A 42 -4.45 12.07 -8.86
C GLY A 42 -4.51 12.45 -10.35
N ILE A 43 -5.12 11.60 -11.17
CA ILE A 43 -5.34 11.84 -12.61
C ILE A 43 -6.30 13.01 -12.80
N LEU A 44 -7.41 13.05 -12.05
CA LEU A 44 -8.37 14.15 -12.15
C LEU A 44 -7.71 15.51 -11.84
N LEU A 45 -6.86 15.56 -10.82
CA LEU A 45 -6.11 16.76 -10.48
C LEU A 45 -5.14 17.16 -11.60
N ALA A 46 -4.48 16.19 -12.24
CA ALA A 46 -3.57 16.43 -13.37
C ALA A 46 -4.28 16.88 -14.66
N LEU A 47 -5.52 16.45 -14.86
CA LEU A 47 -6.36 16.88 -15.99
C LEU A 47 -7.03 18.23 -15.76
N THR A 48 -7.03 18.76 -14.53
CA THR A 48 -7.63 20.06 -14.23
C THR A 48 -6.67 21.17 -14.65
N PRO A 49 -7.03 22.05 -15.61
CA PRO A 49 -6.15 23.12 -16.04
C PRO A 49 -5.90 24.13 -14.91
N GLY A 50 -4.66 24.59 -14.76
CA GLY A 50 -4.30 25.62 -13.78
C GLY A 50 -4.02 25.13 -12.35
N THR A 51 -4.16 23.83 -12.06
CA THR A 51 -3.86 23.26 -10.73
C THR A 51 -2.39 22.83 -10.58
N ILE A 52 -1.77 22.36 -11.66
CA ILE A 52 -0.37 21.92 -11.66
C ILE A 52 0.49 22.99 -12.33
N SER A 53 1.39 23.56 -11.55
CA SER A 53 2.52 24.31 -12.08
C SER A 53 3.53 23.31 -12.66
N TRP A 54 3.48 23.09 -13.97
CA TRP A 54 4.35 22.12 -14.66
C TRP A 54 5.84 22.45 -14.55
N SER A 55 6.18 23.71 -14.25
CA SER A 55 7.55 24.18 -14.02
C SER A 55 8.09 23.84 -12.61
N ALA A 56 7.23 23.44 -11.67
CA ALA A 56 7.64 23.15 -10.30
C ALA A 56 7.99 21.65 -10.12
N PRO A 57 9.05 21.28 -9.40
CA PRO A 57 9.49 19.88 -9.30
C PRO A 57 8.60 19.01 -8.40
N TRP A 58 7.74 19.61 -7.56
CA TRP A 58 6.92 18.87 -6.58
C TRP A 58 6.00 17.83 -7.22
N TRP A 59 5.50 18.05 -8.44
CA TRP A 59 4.60 17.11 -9.11
C TRP A 59 5.32 15.82 -9.52
N LEU A 60 6.60 15.90 -9.91
CA LEU A 60 7.45 14.75 -10.23
C LEU A 60 7.71 13.91 -8.99
N VAL A 61 8.05 14.56 -7.86
CA VAL A 61 8.28 13.88 -6.58
C VAL A 61 7.01 13.19 -6.11
N LYS A 62 5.86 13.86 -6.21
CA LYS A 62 4.55 13.28 -5.89
C LYS A 62 4.24 12.07 -6.78
N LEU A 63 4.46 12.18 -8.09
CA LEU A 63 4.23 11.08 -9.03
C LEU A 63 5.13 9.88 -8.74
N ALA A 64 6.43 10.12 -8.49
CA ALA A 64 7.36 9.07 -8.10
C ALA A 64 6.93 8.36 -6.80
N ALA A 65 6.46 9.10 -5.81
CA ALA A 65 5.96 8.54 -4.56
C ALA A 65 4.69 7.68 -4.76
N VAL A 66 3.75 8.12 -5.62
CA VAL A 66 2.55 7.35 -5.97
C VAL A 66 2.91 6.08 -6.75
N LEU A 67 3.88 6.15 -7.66
CA LEU A 67 4.40 4.98 -8.38
C LEU A 67 5.06 3.98 -7.42
N LEU A 68 5.87 4.46 -6.46
CA LEU A 68 6.50 3.60 -5.46
C LEU A 68 5.46 2.94 -4.54
N LEU A 69 4.41 3.67 -4.17
CA LEU A 69 3.29 3.14 -3.38
C LEU A 69 2.52 2.07 -4.18
N SER A 70 2.34 2.28 -5.48
CA SER A 70 1.68 1.33 -6.37
C SER A 70 2.49 0.06 -6.56
N TRP A 71 3.81 0.20 -6.72
CA TRP A 71 4.75 -0.93 -6.73
C TRP A 71 4.67 -1.72 -5.42
N TYR A 72 4.73 -1.03 -4.27
CA TYR A 72 4.67 -1.65 -2.95
C TYR A 72 3.33 -2.39 -2.72
N HIS A 73 2.21 -1.84 -3.19
CA HIS A 73 0.91 -2.52 -3.19
C HIS A 73 0.90 -3.79 -4.02
N GLY A 74 1.55 -3.77 -5.19
CA GLY A 74 1.77 -4.96 -6.02
C GLY A 74 2.58 -6.03 -5.30
N VAL A 75 3.67 -5.63 -4.64
CA VAL A 75 4.51 -6.52 -3.82
C VAL A 75 3.69 -7.17 -2.70
N LEU A 76 2.86 -6.42 -1.98
CA LEU A 76 1.91 -6.95 -0.98
C LEU A 76 0.92 -7.98 -1.56
N SER A 77 0.44 -7.75 -2.78
CA SER A 77 -0.46 -8.68 -3.48
C SER A 77 0.22 -10.01 -3.80
N VAL A 78 1.50 -9.97 -4.18
CA VAL A 78 2.33 -11.18 -4.43
C VAL A 78 2.64 -11.90 -3.12
N TRP A 79 3.05 -11.17 -2.07
CA TRP A 79 3.35 -11.77 -0.77
C TRP A 79 2.16 -12.47 -0.15
N ARG A 80 0.94 -11.90 -0.26
CA ARG A 80 -0.30 -12.57 0.14
C ARG A 80 -0.47 -13.94 -0.51
N ARG A 81 -0.06 -14.08 -1.78
CA ARG A 81 -0.14 -15.37 -2.50
C ARG A 81 0.94 -16.32 -2.01
N ARG A 82 2.18 -15.83 -1.86
CA ARG A 82 3.35 -16.60 -1.42
C ARG A 82 3.28 -17.10 0.03
N LEU A 83 2.53 -16.41 0.89
CA LEU A 83 2.33 -16.87 2.27
C LEU A 83 1.60 -18.21 2.40
N ARG A 84 0.95 -18.68 1.33
CA ARG A 84 0.37 -20.02 1.27
C ARG A 84 1.43 -21.12 1.10
N ASP A 85 2.58 -20.77 0.52
CA ASP A 85 3.60 -21.73 0.09
C ASP A 85 4.87 -21.68 0.96
N ASP A 86 5.29 -20.49 1.43
CA ASP A 86 6.42 -20.33 2.35
C ASP A 86 6.21 -19.15 3.31
N ALA A 87 5.59 -19.46 4.45
CA ALA A 87 5.17 -18.47 5.43
C ALA A 87 6.34 -17.82 6.20
N ARG A 88 7.54 -18.43 6.24
CA ARG A 88 8.61 -18.03 7.17
C ARG A 88 9.51 -16.94 6.57
N SER A 89 9.88 -17.07 5.30
CA SER A 89 10.66 -16.06 4.56
C SER A 89 9.85 -14.77 4.32
N ALA A 90 8.54 -14.91 4.06
CA ALA A 90 7.67 -13.79 3.81
C ALA A 90 7.44 -12.86 5.01
N MET A 91 7.55 -13.40 6.21
CA MET A 91 7.18 -12.71 7.44
C MET A 91 8.16 -11.59 7.83
N SER A 92 9.48 -11.78 7.63
CA SER A 92 10.47 -10.76 8.01
C SER A 92 10.39 -9.53 7.10
N SER A 93 10.17 -9.75 5.80
CA SER A 93 10.05 -8.69 4.79
C SER A 93 8.76 -7.88 4.99
N LEU A 94 7.66 -8.54 5.36
CA LEU A 94 6.39 -7.88 5.68
C LEU A 94 6.47 -6.99 6.94
N ARG A 95 7.31 -7.34 7.91
CA ARG A 95 7.45 -6.57 9.17
C ARG A 95 8.12 -5.22 8.93
N GLN A 96 9.13 -5.18 8.07
CA GLN A 96 9.83 -3.95 7.70
C GLN A 96 8.98 -3.05 6.79
N GLY A 97 8.12 -3.65 5.98
CA GLY A 97 7.29 -2.91 5.02
C GLY A 97 6.11 -2.11 5.61
N VAL A 98 5.72 -2.34 6.88
CA VAL A 98 4.53 -1.69 7.47
C VAL A 98 4.63 -0.15 7.48
N ALA A 99 5.84 0.39 7.63
CA ALA A 99 6.07 1.82 7.64
C ALA A 99 6.05 2.46 6.24
N ILE A 100 6.28 1.68 5.18
CA ILE A 100 6.43 2.18 3.81
C ILE A 100 5.18 2.95 3.33
N PRO A 101 3.95 2.43 3.49
CA PRO A 101 2.74 3.17 3.13
C PRO A 101 2.57 4.47 3.92
N ILE A 102 2.93 4.48 5.20
CA ILE A 102 2.76 5.64 6.08
C ILE A 102 3.72 6.74 5.67
N VAL A 103 5.00 6.40 5.47
CA VAL A 103 6.02 7.36 5.02
C VAL A 103 5.65 7.93 3.65
N LEU A 104 5.24 7.08 2.71
CA LEU A 104 4.81 7.54 1.38
C LEU A 104 3.56 8.43 1.44
N MET A 105 2.60 8.11 2.32
CA MET A 105 1.42 8.95 2.53
C MET A 105 1.82 10.36 2.98
N VAL A 106 2.73 10.47 3.96
CA VAL A 106 3.22 11.76 4.45
C VAL A 106 3.89 12.55 3.32
N VAL A 107 4.80 11.93 2.57
CA VAL A 107 5.48 12.58 1.43
C VAL A 107 4.48 13.06 0.39
N ILE A 108 3.52 12.23 -0.01
CA ILE A 108 2.50 12.58 -1.02
C ILE A 108 1.66 13.78 -0.54
N VAL A 109 1.23 13.78 0.73
CA VAL A 109 0.43 14.86 1.31
C VAL A 109 1.23 16.16 1.46
N THR A 110 2.46 16.08 1.96
CA THR A 110 3.35 17.24 2.12
C THR A 110 3.63 17.90 0.76
N MET A 111 3.89 17.11 -0.29
CA MET A 111 4.14 17.66 -1.62
C MET A 111 2.94 18.41 -2.22
N VAL A 112 1.71 18.00 -1.87
CA VAL A 112 0.47 18.69 -2.31
C VAL A 112 0.19 19.95 -1.51
N LEU A 113 0.44 19.93 -0.21
CA LEU A 113 0.12 21.04 0.69
C LEU A 113 1.17 22.14 0.65
N VAL A 114 2.46 21.77 0.64
CA VAL A 114 3.56 22.73 0.70
C VAL A 114 3.89 23.28 -0.69
N GLN A 115 3.65 22.49 -1.75
CA GLN A 115 4.00 22.82 -3.15
C GLN A 115 5.36 23.54 -3.26
N PRO A 116 6.44 22.96 -2.70
CA PRO A 116 7.75 23.61 -2.71
C PRO A 116 8.30 23.80 -4.13
#